data_AF-A0A4D6LAF6-F1
#
_entry.id   AF-A0A4D6LAF6-F1
#
_cell.length_a   1.000
_cell.length_b   1.000
_cell.length_c   1.000
_cell.angle_alpha   90.00
_cell.angle_beta   90.00
_cell.angle_gamma   90.00
#
_symmetry.space_group_name_H-M   'P 1'
#
loop_
_entity.id
_entity.type
_entity.pdbx_description
1 polymer ?
#
loop_
_entity_poly.entity_id
_entity_poly.type
_entity_poly.pdbx_seq_one_letter_code
_entity_poly.pdbx_strand_id
1 'polypeptide(L)'
;MRKKYTIQLGENELVLKELDLLKEDANVYKLIGPVLVKQDLAEANANVRKRIEYISAELKRLDATVQDLEEKQNSKKDTILKLQQRIQSLQSGKAKA
;
A
#
# COMPACT_ATOMS: atom_id res chain seq x y z
N MET A 1 7.41 0.60 2.25
CA MET A 1 6.56 1.17 1.18
C MET A 1 5.14 1.43 1.65
N ARG A 2 4.39 0.42 2.14
CA ARG A 2 3.02 0.60 2.67
C ARG A 2 2.87 1.78 3.64
N LYS A 3 3.68 1.79 4.71
CA LYS A 3 3.70 2.89 5.71
C LYS A 3 3.86 4.28 5.08
N LYS A 4 4.76 4.41 4.09
CA LYS A 4 4.99 5.68 3.38
C LYS A 4 3.73 6.11 2.61
N TYR A 5 3.10 5.18 1.88
CA TYR A 5 1.88 5.49 1.15
C TYR A 5 0.70 5.81 2.07
N THR A 6 0.57 5.12 3.22
CA THR A 6 -0.47 5.45 4.20
C THR A 6 -0.31 6.86 4.75
N ILE A 7 0.92 7.28 5.09
CA ILE A 7 1.20 8.64 5.55
C ILE A 7 0.86 9.65 4.44
N GLN A 8 1.36 9.43 3.22
CA GLN A 8 1.11 10.33 2.09
C GLN A 8 -0.38 10.42 1.74
N LEU A 9 -1.12 9.32 1.85
CA LEU A 9 -2.57 9.32 1.63
C LEU A 9 -3.25 10.23 2.65
N GLY A 10 -2.95 10.06 3.94
CA GLY A 10 -3.52 10.89 5.00
C GLY A 10 -3.18 12.38 4.86
N GLU A 11 -1.94 12.70 4.47
CA GLU A 11 -1.53 14.08 4.19
C GLU A 11 -2.31 14.67 3.00
N ASN A 12 -2.50 13.92 1.91
CA ASN A 12 -3.27 14.42 0.76
C ASN A 12 -4.76 14.54 1.08
N GLU A 13 -5.33 13.63 1.87
CA GLU A 13 -6.72 13.74 2.35
C GLU A 13 -6.91 14.97 3.24
N LEU A 14 -5.92 15.29 4.08
CA LEU A 14 -5.95 16.50 4.91
C LEU A 14 -5.90 17.75 4.02
N VAL A 15 -4.97 17.83 3.08
CA VAL A 15 -4.88 18.96 2.14
C VAL A 15 -6.18 19.11 1.35
N LEU A 16 -6.80 18.02 0.91
CA LEU A 16 -8.08 18.08 0.19
C LEU A 16 -9.18 18.72 1.06
N LYS A 17 -9.26 18.33 2.34
CA LYS A 17 -10.21 18.93 3.29
C LYS A 17 -9.92 20.41 3.52
N GLU A 18 -8.66 20.80 3.59
CA GLU A 18 -8.28 22.22 3.71
C GLU A 18 -8.66 23.01 2.47
N LEU A 19 -8.45 22.46 1.26
CA LEU A 19 -8.85 23.07 0.00
C LEU A 19 -10.38 23.23 -0.11
N ASP A 20 -11.15 22.25 0.36
CA ASP A 20 -12.62 22.29 0.36
C ASP A 20 -13.18 23.40 1.30
N LEU A 21 -12.38 23.91 2.24
CA LEU A 21 -12.75 25.02 3.13
C LEU A 21 -12.39 26.41 2.58
N LEU A 22 -11.62 26.47 1.49
CA LEU A 22 -11.19 27.73 0.89
C LEU A 22 -12.35 28.40 0.13
N LYS A 23 -12.34 29.73 0.15
CA LYS A 23 -13.21 30.53 -0.73
C LYS A 23 -12.71 30.43 -2.18
N GLU A 24 -13.60 30.62 -3.14
CA GLU A 24 -13.28 30.54 -4.58
C GLU A 24 -12.17 31.52 -5.02
N ASP A 25 -12.02 32.65 -4.33
CA ASP A 25 -11.01 33.69 -4.61
C ASP A 25 -9.69 33.48 -3.84
N ALA A 26 -9.54 32.39 -3.09
CA ALA A 26 -8.34 32.10 -2.33
C ALA A 26 -7.14 31.85 -3.25
N ASN A 27 -5.99 32.41 -2.87
CA ASN A 27 -4.74 32.13 -3.58
C ASN A 27 -4.13 30.82 -3.08
N VAL A 28 -3.99 29.83 -3.98
CA VAL A 28 -3.29 28.57 -3.71
C VAL A 28 -1.92 28.60 -4.41
N TYR A 29 -0.90 28.06 -3.74
CA TYR A 29 0.45 27.95 -4.30
C TYR A 29 0.95 26.52 -4.17
N LYS A 30 1.62 26.04 -5.21
CA LYS A 30 2.27 24.73 -5.25
C LYS A 30 3.78 24.91 -5.22
N LEU A 31 4.44 24.24 -4.28
CA LEU A 31 5.90 24.18 -4.21
C LEU A 31 6.44 23.14 -5.21
N ILE A 32 7.29 23.59 -6.13
CA ILE A 32 7.98 22.75 -7.12
C ILE A 32 9.48 23.05 -7.01
N GLY A 33 10.23 22.13 -6.39
CA GLY A 33 11.63 22.36 -6.07
C GLY A 33 11.80 23.61 -5.20
N PRO A 34 12.64 24.59 -5.59
CA PRO A 34 12.82 25.83 -4.84
C PRO A 34 11.77 26.92 -5.16
N VAL A 35 10.76 26.66 -6.00
CA VAL A 35 9.83 27.67 -6.53
C VAL A 35 8.39 27.46 -6.06
N LEU A 36 7.70 28.54 -5.68
CA LEU A 36 6.25 28.55 -5.44
C LEU A 36 5.51 29.05 -6.68
N VAL A 37 4.61 28.24 -7.21
CA VAL A 37 3.82 28.54 -8.40
C VAL A 37 2.36 28.74 -8.00
N LYS A 38 1.76 29.85 -8.42
CA LYS A 38 0.33 30.10 -8.18
C LYS A 38 -0.51 29.08 -8.94
N GLN A 39 -1.48 28.49 -8.26
CA GLN A 39 -2.39 27.48 -8.81
C GLN A 39 -3.83 27.94 -8.66
N ASP A 40 -4.64 27.61 -9.66
CA ASP A 40 -6.09 27.69 -9.55
C ASP A 40 -6.61 26.67 -8.51
N LEU A 41 -7.64 27.04 -7.74
CA LEU A 41 -8.20 26.20 -6.69
C LEU A 41 -8.80 24.91 -7.24
N ALA A 42 -9.47 24.95 -8.40
CA ALA A 42 -10.05 23.77 -9.01
C ALA A 42 -8.95 22.83 -9.52
N GLU A 43 -7.87 23.38 -10.08
CA GLU A 43 -6.72 22.58 -10.51
C GLU A 43 -5.96 21.96 -9.32
N ALA A 44 -5.78 22.70 -8.22
CA ALA A 44 -5.22 22.17 -6.99
C ALA A 44 -6.04 20.99 -6.45
N ASN A 45 -7.37 21.15 -6.40
CA ASN A 45 -8.30 20.10 -5.99
C ASN A 45 -8.20 18.86 -6.89
N ALA A 46 -8.25 19.04 -8.21
CA ALA A 46 -8.15 17.93 -9.16
C ALA A 46 -6.82 17.17 -9.02
N ASN A 47 -5.71 17.90 -8.82
CA ASN A 47 -4.39 17.30 -8.63
C ASN A 47 -4.30 16.48 -7.34
N VAL A 48 -4.81 16.99 -6.21
CA VAL A 48 -4.80 16.27 -4.93
C VAL A 48 -5.70 15.04 -5.01
N ARG A 49 -6.90 15.13 -5.61
CA ARG A 49 -7.80 13.98 -5.81
C ARG A 49 -7.15 12.88 -6.65
N LYS A 50 -6.52 13.25 -7.77
CA LYS A 50 -5.77 12.30 -8.61
C LYS A 50 -4.61 11.64 -7.85
N ARG A 51 -3.95 12.39 -6.96
CA ARG A 51 -2.89 11.85 -6.12
C ARG A 51 -3.41 10.83 -5.11
N ILE A 52 -4.54 11.12 -4.45
CA ILE A 52 -5.23 10.21 -3.53
C ILE A 52 -5.62 8.91 -4.25
N GLU A 53 -6.23 9.02 -5.43
CA GLU A 53 -6.64 7.87 -6.23
C GLU A 53 -5.44 6.97 -6.57
N TYR A 54 -4.35 7.56 -7.07
CA TYR A 54 -3.13 6.84 -7.40
C TYR A 54 -2.56 6.11 -6.19
N ILE A 55 -2.40 6.80 -5.05
CA ILE A 55 -1.84 6.19 -3.83
C ILE A 55 -2.75 5.07 -3.31
N SER A 56 -4.07 5.26 -3.38
CA SER A 56 -5.04 4.24 -2.98
C SER A 56 -4.97 2.99 -3.84
N ALA A 57 -4.81 3.14 -5.16
CA ALA A 57 -4.61 2.02 -6.07
C ALA A 57 -3.30 1.27 -5.79
N GLU A 58 -2.22 2.00 -5.52
CA GLU A 58 -0.92 1.40 -5.17
C GLU A 58 -0.97 0.62 -3.84
N LEU A 59 -1.70 1.13 -2.83
CA LEU A 59 -1.94 0.41 -1.58
C LEU A 59 -2.71 -0.90 -1.81
N LYS A 60 -3.79 -0.86 -2.61
CA LYS A 60 -4.55 -2.07 -2.97
C LYS A 60 -3.68 -3.10 -3.68
N ARG A 61 -2.84 -2.66 -4.64
CA ARG A 61 -1.91 -3.56 -5.33
C ARG A 61 -0.92 -4.20 -4.36
N LEU A 62 -0.39 -3.43 -3.42
CA LEU A 62 0.55 -3.93 -2.42
C LEU A 62 -0.10 -4.95 -1.49
N ASP A 63 -1.32 -4.68 -1.02
CA ASP A 63 -2.07 -5.61 -0.17
C ASP A 63 -2.37 -6.92 -0.92
N ALA A 64 -2.73 -6.85 -2.20
CA ALA A 64 -2.90 -8.05 -3.04
C ALA A 64 -1.59 -8.85 -3.22
N THR A 65 -0.45 -8.17 -3.43
CA THR A 65 0.85 -8.85 -3.49
C THR A 65 1.20 -9.53 -2.16
N VAL A 66 0.90 -8.91 -1.02
CA VAL A 66 1.14 -9.52 0.29
C VAL A 66 0.30 -10.78 0.45
N GLN A 67 -0.98 -10.71 0.13
CA GLN A 67 -1.88 -11.86 0.23
C GLN A 67 -1.40 -13.05 -0.65
N ASP A 68 -1.06 -12.81 -1.91
CA ASP A 68 -0.55 -13.85 -2.81
C ASP A 68 0.75 -14.49 -2.27
N LEU A 69 1.65 -13.70 -1.69
CA LEU A 69 2.87 -14.20 -1.08
C LEU A 69 2.60 -15.03 0.18
N GLU A 70 1.65 -14.61 1.02
CA GLU A 70 1.23 -15.35 2.22
C GLU A 70 0.60 -16.70 1.85
N GLU A 71 -0.27 -16.74 0.84
CA GLU A 71 -0.87 -17.98 0.32
C GLU A 71 0.20 -18.94 -0.21
N LYS A 72 1.15 -18.43 -1.01
CA LYS A 72 2.31 -19.22 -1.49
C LYS A 72 3.19 -19.72 -0.35
N GLN A 73 3.44 -18.90 0.66
CA GLN A 73 4.21 -19.28 1.83
C GLN A 73 3.52 -20.41 2.60
N ASN A 74 2.20 -20.31 2.82
CA ASN A 74 1.42 -21.31 3.54
C ASN A 74 1.38 -22.64 2.78
N SER A 75 1.17 -22.61 1.45
CA SER A 75 1.21 -23.82 0.61
C SER A 75 2.56 -24.55 0.69
N LYS A 76 3.67 -23.80 0.65
CA LYS A 76 5.02 -24.35 0.83
C LYS A 76 5.22 -24.92 2.24
N LYS A 77 4.74 -24.23 3.27
CA LYS A 77 4.79 -24.68 4.67
C LYS A 77 4.06 -26.02 4.84
N ASP A 78 2.86 -26.16 4.28
CA ASP A 78 2.10 -27.41 4.33
C ASP A 78 2.81 -28.56 3.63
N THR A 79 3.45 -28.27 2.49
CA THR A 79 4.25 -29.26 1.75
C THR A 79 5.44 -29.73 2.59
N ILE A 80 6.15 -28.81 3.25
CA ILE A 80 7.26 -29.12 4.15
C ILE A 80 6.77 -29.97 5.33
N LEU A 81 5.65 -29.61 5.96
CA LEU A 81 5.09 -30.36 7.08
C LEU A 81 4.73 -31.80 6.68
N LYS A 82 4.10 -31.99 5.52
CA LYS A 82 3.80 -33.34 4.97
C LYS A 82 5.06 -34.15 4.71
N LEU A 83 6.10 -33.53 4.17
CA LEU A 83 7.40 -34.19 3.95
C LEU A 83 8.05 -34.58 5.28
N GLN A 84 8.05 -33.70 6.28
CA GLN A 84 8.58 -33.98 7.61
C GLN A 84 7.85 -35.15 8.28
N GLN A 85 6.50 -35.17 8.22
CA GLN A 85 5.69 -36.28 8.74
C GLN A 85 6.03 -37.61 8.06
N ARG A 86 6.23 -37.60 6.74
CA ARG A 86 6.59 -38.81 5.96
C ARG A 86 8.00 -39.31 6.29
N ILE A 87 8.97 -38.42 6.52
CA ILE A 87 10.31 -38.79 6.94
C ILE A 87 10.26 -39.44 8.34
N GLN A 88 9.50 -38.86 9.26
CA GLN A 88 9.37 -39.38 10.62
C GLN A 88 8.70 -40.76 10.67
N SER A 89 7.68 -41.00 9.84
CA SER A 89 7.05 -42.33 9.73
C SER A 89 7.99 -43.38 9.12
N LEU A 90 8.81 -43.01 8.12
CA LEU A 90 9.81 -43.91 7.53
C LEU A 90 10.94 -44.26 8.51
N GLN A 91 11.41 -43.29 9.30
CA GLN A 91 12.45 -43.52 10.30
C GLN A 91 11.96 -44.40 11.47
N SER A 92 10.72 -44.20 11.92
CA SER A 92 10.12 -45.06 12.97
C SER A 92 9.82 -46.48 12.48
N GLY A 93 9.54 -46.66 11.18
CA GLY A 93 9.41 -47.99 10.57
C GLY A 93 10.72 -48.76 10.45
N LYS A 94 11.84 -48.08 10.17
CA LYS A 94 13.18 -48.69 10.12
C LYS A 94 13.74 -49.08 11.49
N ALA A 95 13.31 -48.45 12.58
CA ALA A 95 13.76 -48.80 13.94
C ALA A 95 13.05 -50.03 14.54
N LYS A 96 12.02 -50.56 13.86
CA LYS A 96 11.24 -51.74 14.31
C LYS A 96 11.52 -53.02 13.49
N ALA A 97 12.41 -52.95 12.51
CA ALA A 97 12.81 -54.07 11.65
C ALA A 97 14.25 -54.51 11.98
#